data_AF-A0A3B9P7Y3-F1
#
_entry.id   AF-A0A3B9P7Y3-F1
#
_cell.length_a   1.000
_cell.length_b   1.000
_cell.length_c   1.000
_cell.angle_alpha   90.00
_cell.angle_beta   90.00
_cell.angle_gamma   90.00
#
_symmetry.space_group_name_H-M   'P 1'
#
loop_
_entity.id
_entity.type
_entity.pdbx_description
1 polymer ?
#
loop_
_entity_poly.entity_id
_entity_poly.type
_entity_poly.pdbx_seq_one_letter_code
_entity_poly.pdbx_strand_id
1 'polypeptide(L)'
;MIQIALGEESAWTIIDGLSVAAPYKNAVCFFEQSNADQVTDKIEIFLKGTPAQISAAVAAIENIALRSNLNAQGLYAKPQYLRFQLVDGGPYYYAEFQQPYITTNQAAYQTHYKGSIILIIHYIRSNAFYSDLAALPLTGRNGTNVTTGIEIFNCTDYVSAHGSSVLIKPADLTSPMPSTLRVDLENTFATDQLKDIFIGSYHHPTYDGEDIFFHNAPDFSGGTQYADVNAINDYYRRFSWSAAAWTALGAVSLDLSTVGLLADHNYRPFVHLFNSHAHTDLYFKLHLQRGSSTIYASESVYCDPNYDYIFLPPLAIPPNQVLREVYPHSLDLVLYASKTSAAAYQLDVDQLQLFPLDYSAFFKGFFNMSSGNHFVYDSFRNLHNVRYSIAGSETVSHIKQGGPLLARPGMNTRLFFIMANQDNTAEKLRTADLIISHRERLKVL
;
A
#
# COMPACT_ATOMS: atom_id res chain seq x y z
N MET A 1 12.09 -15.91 26.49
CA MET A 1 10.82 -16.42 25.96
C MET A 1 10.01 -16.98 27.11
N ILE A 2 8.86 -16.37 27.37
CA ILE A 2 8.01 -16.69 28.54
C ILE A 2 6.79 -17.48 28.14
N GLN A 3 6.32 -17.38 26.89
CA GLN A 3 5.16 -18.13 26.42
C GLN A 3 5.23 -18.42 24.93
N ILE A 4 4.83 -19.63 24.55
CA ILE A 4 4.55 -20.04 23.16
C ILE A 4 3.11 -20.52 23.09
N ALA A 5 2.33 -20.00 22.14
CA ALA A 5 0.94 -20.40 21.94
C ALA A 5 0.60 -20.58 20.47
N LEU A 6 -0.38 -21.44 20.19
CA LEU A 6 -0.94 -21.67 18.86
C LEU A 6 -2.42 -21.32 18.84
N GLY A 7 -2.90 -20.72 17.76
CA GLY A 7 -4.33 -20.50 17.56
C GLY A 7 -4.63 -19.18 16.87
N GLU A 8 -5.68 -18.51 17.32
CA GLU A 8 -6.17 -17.26 16.72
C GLU A 8 -6.34 -16.19 17.81
N GLU A 9 -6.47 -14.92 17.43
CA GLU A 9 -6.53 -13.77 18.34
C GLU A 9 -7.52 -13.93 19.51
N SER A 10 -8.61 -14.69 19.32
CA SER A 10 -9.63 -14.97 20.34
C SER A 10 -9.49 -16.30 21.08
N ALA A 11 -8.59 -17.19 20.66
CA ALA A 11 -8.47 -18.54 21.22
C ALA A 11 -7.03 -19.07 21.06
N TRP A 12 -6.28 -19.05 22.17
CA TRP A 12 -4.87 -19.45 22.21
C TRP A 12 -4.68 -20.73 23.02
N THR A 13 -4.01 -21.72 22.43
CA THR A 13 -3.53 -22.92 23.12
C THR A 13 -2.08 -22.69 23.52
N ILE A 14 -1.83 -22.51 24.82
CA ILE A 14 -0.48 -22.35 25.34
C ILE A 14 0.21 -23.72 25.35
N ILE A 15 1.29 -23.84 24.59
CA ILE A 15 2.04 -25.09 24.40
C ILE A 15 3.36 -25.12 25.18
N ASP A 16 3.84 -23.95 25.61
CA ASP A 16 5.02 -23.82 26.46
C ASP A 16 5.02 -22.51 27.25
N GLY A 17 5.69 -22.52 28.41
CA GLY A 17 5.92 -21.34 29.24
C GLY A 17 4.81 -21.03 30.26
N LEU A 18 4.62 -19.74 30.57
CA LEU A 18 3.72 -19.26 31.61
C LEU A 18 2.27 -19.63 31.31
N SER A 19 1.57 -20.15 32.32
CA SER A 19 0.18 -20.63 32.23
C SER A 19 -0.04 -21.84 31.31
N VAL A 20 1.03 -22.58 30.98
CA VAL A 20 0.90 -23.88 30.31
C VAL A 20 0.12 -24.87 31.18
N ALA A 21 -0.81 -25.61 30.58
CA ALA A 21 -1.64 -26.59 31.26
C ALA A 21 -1.33 -28.01 30.77
N ALA A 22 -1.59 -29.01 31.61
CA ALA A 22 -1.46 -30.41 31.20
C ALA A 22 -2.34 -30.70 29.97
N PRO A 23 -1.88 -31.51 28.99
CA PRO A 23 -0.66 -32.33 29.02
C PRO A 23 0.58 -31.65 28.41
N TYR A 24 0.53 -30.36 28.05
CA TYR A 24 1.66 -29.66 27.43
C TYR A 24 2.79 -29.51 28.45
N LYS A 25 3.95 -30.08 28.14
CA LYS A 25 5.12 -30.05 29.05
C LYS A 25 6.19 -29.08 28.57
N ASN A 26 6.45 -29.05 27.27
CA ASN A 26 7.47 -28.24 26.63
C ASN A 26 7.18 -28.16 25.12
N ALA A 27 7.63 -27.10 24.46
CA ALA A 27 7.70 -27.01 23.01
C ALA A 27 9.04 -26.42 22.57
N VAL A 28 9.60 -26.96 21.49
CA VAL A 28 10.85 -26.46 20.89
C VAL A 28 10.58 -26.05 19.45
N CYS A 29 10.85 -24.79 19.14
CA CYS A 29 10.71 -24.25 17.79
C CYS A 29 12.04 -24.32 17.04
N PHE A 30 12.01 -24.77 15.80
CA PHE A 30 13.16 -24.83 14.91
C PHE A 30 12.86 -23.95 13.71
N PHE A 31 13.54 -22.80 13.66
CA PHE A 31 13.38 -21.83 12.59
C PHE A 31 14.50 -21.97 11.57
N GLU A 32 14.13 -22.13 10.31
CA GLU A 32 15.05 -22.09 9.19
C GLU A 32 15.65 -20.68 9.07
N GLN A 33 16.97 -20.62 8.90
CA GLN A 33 17.71 -19.39 8.67
C GLN A 33 18.05 -19.30 7.19
N SER A 34 17.22 -18.58 6.42
CA SER A 34 17.44 -18.39 5.00
C SER A 34 17.19 -16.94 4.55
N ASN A 35 17.49 -16.67 3.28
CA ASN A 35 17.15 -15.41 2.60
C ASN A 35 15.89 -15.52 1.73
N ALA A 36 15.18 -16.65 1.78
CA ALA A 36 13.91 -16.80 1.08
C ALA A 36 12.82 -15.97 1.77
N ASP A 37 11.81 -15.55 1.01
CA ASP A 37 10.67 -14.80 1.55
C ASP A 37 9.75 -15.66 2.43
N GLN A 38 9.73 -16.97 2.16
CA GLN A 38 9.03 -17.98 2.94
C GLN A 38 10.01 -19.07 3.38
N VAL A 39 9.75 -19.63 4.56
CA VAL A 39 10.59 -20.67 5.19
C VAL A 39 9.74 -21.81 5.70
N THR A 40 10.33 -23.01 5.76
CA THR A 40 9.67 -24.20 6.32
C THR A 40 10.24 -24.51 7.69
N ASP A 41 9.40 -24.34 8.70
CA ASP A 41 9.80 -24.50 10.09
C ASP A 41 9.13 -25.72 10.71
N LYS A 42 9.65 -26.14 11.88
CA LYS A 42 9.00 -27.16 12.69
C LYS A 42 8.92 -26.78 14.17
N ILE A 43 7.88 -27.28 14.83
CA ILE A 43 7.72 -27.20 16.29
C ILE A 43 7.59 -28.63 16.82
N GLU A 44 8.40 -28.98 17.82
CA GLU A 44 8.30 -30.23 18.55
C GLU A 44 7.61 -29.98 19.89
N ILE A 45 6.42 -30.55 20.08
CA ILE A 45 5.59 -30.40 21.28
C ILE A 45 5.64 -31.70 22.09
N PHE A 46 6.11 -31.60 23.32
CA PHE A 46 6.22 -32.71 24.26
C PHE A 46 4.96 -32.77 25.13
N LEU A 47 4.16 -33.82 24.96
CA LEU A 47 2.96 -34.06 25.76
C LEU A 47 3.24 -35.13 26.81
N LYS A 48 2.81 -34.87 28.05
CA LYS A 48 2.86 -35.82 29.17
C LYS A 48 1.61 -35.70 30.03
N GLY A 49 0.88 -36.80 30.20
CA GLY A 49 -0.37 -36.82 30.95
C GLY A 49 -1.11 -38.14 30.81
N THR A 50 -2.40 -38.17 31.17
CA THR A 50 -3.25 -39.34 30.92
C THR A 50 -3.50 -39.50 29.41
N PRO A 51 -3.78 -40.72 28.91
CA PRO A 51 -4.13 -40.92 27.50
C PRO A 51 -5.29 -40.03 27.02
N ALA A 52 -6.27 -39.77 27.89
CA ALA A 52 -7.38 -38.86 27.60
C ALA A 52 -6.93 -37.40 27.44
N GLN A 53 -6.06 -36.91 28.33
CA GLN A 53 -5.48 -35.56 28.22
C GLN A 53 -4.66 -35.42 26.93
N ILE A 54 -3.82 -36.41 26.63
CA ILE A 54 -3.00 -36.43 25.41
C ILE A 54 -3.88 -36.43 24.15
N SER A 55 -4.90 -37.29 24.09
CA SER A 55 -5.82 -37.35 22.95
C SER A 55 -6.55 -36.02 22.74
N ALA A 56 -6.96 -35.34 23.83
CA ALA A 56 -7.58 -34.03 23.75
C ALA A 56 -6.62 -32.95 23.22
N ALA A 57 -5.35 -32.97 23.64
CA ALA A 57 -4.33 -32.07 23.13
C ALA A 57 -4.03 -32.31 21.64
N VAL A 58 -3.88 -33.57 21.22
CA VAL A 58 -3.71 -33.94 19.80
C VAL A 58 -4.87 -33.37 18.97
N ALA A 59 -6.11 -33.62 19.39
CA ALA A 59 -7.29 -33.11 18.70
C ALA A 59 -7.34 -31.58 18.64
N ALA A 60 -6.89 -30.88 19.69
CA ALA A 60 -6.80 -29.42 19.67
C ALA A 60 -5.81 -28.91 18.62
N ILE A 61 -4.63 -29.52 18.54
CA ILE A 61 -3.59 -29.17 17.55
C ILE A 61 -4.04 -29.52 16.12
N GLU A 62 -4.67 -30.69 15.91
CA GLU A 62 -5.24 -31.07 14.61
C GLU A 62 -6.33 -30.10 14.16
N ASN A 63 -7.18 -29.63 15.07
CA ASN A 63 -8.18 -28.61 14.76
C ASN A 63 -7.56 -27.27 14.34
N ILE A 64 -6.45 -26.86 14.95
CA ILE A 64 -5.70 -25.65 14.53
C ILE A 64 -5.15 -25.85 13.11
N ALA A 65 -4.55 -27.01 12.83
CA ALA A 65 -4.04 -27.31 11.48
C ALA A 65 -5.17 -27.35 10.43
N LEU A 66 -6.31 -27.95 10.76
CA LEU A 66 -7.49 -27.96 9.89
C LEU A 66 -8.00 -26.53 9.62
N ARG A 67 -8.10 -25.69 10.66
CA ARG A 67 -8.56 -24.29 10.52
C ARG A 67 -7.62 -23.45 9.66
N SER A 68 -6.31 -23.65 9.75
CA SER A 68 -5.34 -23.01 8.86
C SER A 68 -5.58 -23.40 7.40
N ASN A 69 -5.77 -24.70 7.12
CA ASN A 69 -6.07 -25.18 5.77
C ASN A 69 -7.42 -24.66 5.24
N LEU A 70 -8.46 -24.61 6.09
CA LEU A 70 -9.76 -24.04 5.73
C LEU A 70 -9.68 -22.52 5.50
N ASN A 71 -8.85 -21.81 6.27
CA ASN A 71 -8.64 -20.37 6.09
C ASN A 71 -7.97 -20.07 4.75
N ALA A 72 -6.95 -20.85 4.36
CA ALA A 72 -6.33 -20.75 3.04
C ALA A 72 -7.32 -20.98 1.87
N GLN A 73 -8.42 -21.69 2.13
CA GLN A 73 -9.50 -21.93 1.16
C GLN A 73 -10.66 -20.92 1.27
N GLY A 74 -10.59 -19.96 2.21
CA GLY A 74 -11.68 -19.02 2.49
C GLY A 74 -12.88 -19.62 3.21
N LEU A 75 -12.78 -20.86 3.72
CA LEU A 75 -13.84 -21.57 4.44
C LEU A 75 -13.82 -21.33 5.96
N TYR A 76 -12.76 -20.70 6.47
CA TYR A 76 -12.63 -20.31 7.87
C TYR A 76 -12.10 -18.87 7.95
N ALA A 77 -12.79 -18.00 8.68
CA ALA A 77 -12.54 -16.56 8.62
C ALA A 77 -11.21 -16.14 9.28
N LYS A 78 -10.70 -16.89 10.25
CA LYS A 78 -9.58 -16.47 11.09
C LYS A 78 -8.30 -17.24 10.77
N PRO A 79 -7.21 -16.56 10.36
CA PRO A 79 -5.91 -17.19 10.22
C PRO A 79 -5.42 -17.76 11.56
N GLN A 80 -4.60 -18.80 11.47
CA GLN A 80 -3.99 -19.42 12.64
C GLN A 80 -2.53 -18.97 12.73
N TYR A 81 -2.07 -18.73 13.95
CA TYR A 81 -0.78 -18.16 14.26
C TYR A 81 -0.04 -18.96 15.32
N LEU A 82 1.28 -18.95 15.18
CA LEU A 82 2.23 -19.17 16.25
C LEU A 82 2.50 -17.84 16.94
N ARG A 83 2.30 -17.77 18.25
CA ARG A 83 2.48 -16.57 19.06
C ARG A 83 3.59 -16.74 20.08
N PHE A 84 4.45 -15.74 20.19
CA PHE A 84 5.52 -15.64 21.17
C PHE A 84 5.33 -14.45 22.09
N GLN A 85 5.69 -14.64 23.36
CA GLN A 85 5.97 -13.56 24.29
C GLN A 85 7.40 -13.72 24.82
N LEU A 86 8.26 -12.74 24.58
CA LEU A 86 9.69 -12.86 24.85
C LEU A 86 10.05 -12.56 26.30
N VAL A 87 9.39 -11.56 26.88
CA VAL A 87 9.59 -11.03 28.23
C VAL A 87 8.24 -10.81 28.92
N ASP A 88 8.24 -10.73 30.25
CA ASP A 88 7.01 -10.65 31.03
C ASP A 88 6.35 -9.29 30.84
N GLY A 89 5.04 -9.27 30.59
CA GLY A 89 4.31 -8.06 30.22
C GLY A 89 4.73 -7.43 28.89
N GLY A 90 5.61 -8.07 28.12
CA GLY A 90 6.07 -7.58 26.81
C GLY A 90 5.07 -7.81 25.67
N PRO A 91 5.35 -7.24 24.49
CA PRO A 91 4.52 -7.41 23.30
C PRO A 91 4.52 -8.86 22.80
N TYR A 92 3.47 -9.19 22.05
CA TYR A 92 3.35 -10.46 21.37
C TYR A 92 3.86 -10.38 19.93
N TYR A 93 4.46 -11.47 19.47
CA TYR A 93 4.91 -11.63 18.09
C TYR A 93 4.28 -12.87 17.46
N TYR A 94 3.92 -12.74 16.19
CA TYR A 94 3.10 -13.71 15.47
C TYR A 94 3.81 -14.20 14.21
N ALA A 95 3.63 -15.47 13.90
CA ALA A 95 3.93 -16.07 12.62
C ALA A 95 2.69 -16.83 12.13
N GLU A 96 2.21 -16.54 10.93
CA GLU A 96 1.06 -17.23 10.37
C GLU A 96 1.40 -18.67 9.98
N PHE A 97 0.52 -19.61 10.30
CA PHE A 97 0.60 -21.00 9.85
C PHE A 97 0.08 -21.12 8.43
N GLN A 98 0.94 -21.53 7.51
CA GLN A 98 0.55 -21.90 6.16
C GLN A 98 0.85 -23.38 5.92
N GLN A 99 -0.13 -24.10 5.40
CA GLN A 99 -0.04 -25.54 5.05
C GLN A 99 0.53 -26.43 6.18
N PRO A 100 0.01 -26.34 7.42
CA PRO A 100 0.55 -27.14 8.50
C PRO A 100 0.21 -28.63 8.31
N TYR A 101 1.18 -29.49 8.61
CA TYR A 101 0.96 -30.94 8.74
C TYR A 101 1.63 -31.48 10.01
N ILE A 102 1.02 -32.52 10.58
CA ILE A 102 1.39 -33.05 11.88
C ILE A 102 1.98 -34.45 11.69
N THR A 103 3.09 -34.71 12.36
CA THR A 103 3.71 -36.04 12.47
C THR A 103 4.01 -36.34 13.93
N THR A 104 4.39 -37.58 14.23
CA THR A 104 4.72 -38.03 15.59
C THR A 104 6.03 -38.82 15.59
N ASN A 105 6.62 -39.02 16.77
CA ASN A 105 7.71 -39.97 16.91
C ASN A 105 7.26 -41.41 16.52
N GLN A 106 8.14 -42.21 15.91
CA GLN A 106 7.80 -43.55 15.39
C GLN A 106 7.17 -44.49 16.45
N ALA A 107 7.58 -44.36 17.71
CA ALA A 107 7.07 -45.16 18.83
C ALA A 107 5.82 -44.57 19.52
N ALA A 108 5.21 -43.51 18.96
CA ALA A 108 4.08 -42.80 19.55
C ALA A 108 2.91 -43.72 19.91
N TYR A 109 2.62 -44.73 19.08
CA TYR A 109 1.55 -45.70 19.33
C TYR A 109 1.75 -46.49 20.64
N GLN A 110 3.00 -46.69 21.08
CA GLN A 110 3.31 -47.34 22.36
C GLN A 110 3.40 -46.34 23.50
N THR A 111 4.04 -45.19 23.27
CA THR A 111 4.29 -44.21 24.34
C THR A 111 3.02 -43.45 24.73
N HIS A 112 2.07 -43.29 23.81
CA HIS A 112 0.78 -42.63 24.08
C HIS A 112 0.03 -43.31 25.24
N TYR A 113 -0.09 -44.65 25.21
CA TYR A 113 -0.69 -45.41 26.31
C TYR A 113 0.14 -45.42 27.59
N LYS A 114 1.45 -45.14 27.49
CA LYS A 114 2.35 -44.94 28.63
C LYS A 114 2.37 -43.49 29.15
N GLY A 115 1.54 -42.61 28.57
CA GLY A 115 1.36 -41.24 29.02
C GLY A 115 2.36 -40.22 28.46
N SER A 116 2.99 -40.50 27.31
CA SER A 116 3.83 -39.51 26.61
C SER A 116 3.80 -39.61 25.08
N ILE A 117 3.85 -38.47 24.39
CA ILE A 117 3.97 -38.41 22.93
C ILE A 117 4.74 -37.14 22.54
N ILE A 118 5.47 -37.20 21.42
CA ILE A 118 6.04 -36.02 20.78
C ILE A 118 5.25 -35.77 19.50
N LEU A 119 4.61 -34.61 19.43
CA LEU A 119 3.97 -34.11 18.22
C LEU A 119 4.94 -33.19 17.50
N ILE A 120 5.07 -33.33 16.19
CA ILE A 120 5.91 -32.49 15.36
C ILE A 120 5.02 -31.82 14.33
N ILE A 121 4.90 -30.50 14.41
CA ILE A 121 4.16 -29.68 13.45
C ILE A 121 5.17 -29.11 12.48
N HIS A 122 4.97 -29.36 11.19
CA HIS A 122 5.69 -28.69 10.11
C HIS A 122 4.77 -27.67 9.45
N TYR A 123 5.30 -26.51 9.09
CA TYR A 123 4.50 -25.43 8.51
C TYR A 123 5.39 -24.49 7.70
N ILE A 124 4.74 -23.77 6.79
CA ILE A 124 5.33 -22.66 6.04
C ILE A 124 4.92 -21.36 6.73
N ARG A 125 5.83 -20.38 6.74
CA ARG A 125 5.51 -19.00 7.11
C ARG A 125 6.31 -18.02 6.28
N SER A 126 5.88 -16.76 6.27
CA SER A 126 6.75 -15.64 5.89
C SER A 126 8.02 -15.65 6.77
N ASN A 127 9.17 -15.33 6.17
CA ASN A 127 10.46 -15.25 6.85
C ASN A 127 10.58 -13.98 7.71
N ALA A 128 9.62 -13.79 8.59
CA ALA A 128 9.57 -12.80 9.64
C ALA A 128 8.49 -13.14 10.67
N PHE A 129 8.54 -12.41 11.79
CA PHE A 129 7.53 -12.36 12.83
C PHE A 129 6.91 -10.97 12.85
N TYR A 130 5.65 -10.88 13.25
CA TYR A 130 4.86 -9.66 13.18
C TYR A 130 4.37 -9.26 14.57
N SER A 131 4.33 -7.97 14.90
CA SER A 131 3.66 -7.49 16.12
C SER A 131 2.14 -7.49 15.99
N ASP A 132 1.46 -7.10 17.07
CA ASP A 132 0.08 -6.63 17.00
C ASP A 132 -0.07 -5.46 16.02
N LEU A 133 -1.27 -5.29 15.47
CA LEU A 133 -1.59 -4.17 14.62
C LEU A 133 -1.64 -2.87 15.43
N ALA A 134 -0.85 -1.88 15.03
CA ALA A 134 -0.81 -0.57 15.66
C ALA A 134 -1.05 0.55 14.63
N ALA A 135 -1.78 1.59 15.02
CA ALA A 135 -1.96 2.78 14.19
C ALA A 135 -0.65 3.58 14.13
N LEU A 136 -0.27 4.00 12.93
CA LEU A 136 0.89 4.86 12.72
C LEU A 136 0.48 6.33 12.89
N PRO A 137 1.30 7.16 13.55
CA PRO A 137 1.07 8.59 13.62
C PRO A 137 1.34 9.23 12.24
N LEU A 138 0.30 9.80 11.65
CA LEU A 138 0.36 10.43 10.34
C LEU A 138 0.58 11.94 10.46
N THR A 139 1.41 12.49 9.59
CA THR A 139 1.61 13.94 9.47
C THR A 139 1.20 14.39 8.06
N GLY A 140 0.25 15.31 7.97
CA GLY A 140 -0.21 15.88 6.72
C GLY A 140 -0.57 17.35 6.90
N ARG A 141 -1.33 17.90 5.95
CA ARG A 141 -1.81 19.28 6.04
C ARG A 141 -2.85 19.50 7.14
N ASN A 142 -3.65 18.48 7.43
CA ASN A 142 -4.72 18.52 8.44
C ASN A 142 -4.29 18.02 9.84
N GLY A 143 -2.99 17.89 10.10
CA GLY A 143 -2.51 17.54 11.43
C GLY A 143 -1.11 16.94 11.45
N THR A 144 -0.56 16.83 12.66
CA THR A 144 0.76 16.23 12.91
C THR A 144 0.62 15.11 13.91
N ASN A 145 1.23 13.95 13.61
CA ASN A 145 1.22 12.75 14.44
C ASN A 145 -0.19 12.26 14.82
N VAL A 146 -1.14 12.30 13.90
CA VAL A 146 -2.53 11.89 14.11
C VAL A 146 -2.67 10.37 13.94
N THR A 147 -3.28 9.69 14.91
CA THR A 147 -3.48 8.22 14.89
C THR A 147 -4.95 7.81 14.77
N THR A 148 -5.88 8.76 14.84
CA THR A 148 -7.33 8.50 14.92
C THR A 148 -8.08 8.72 13.61
N GLY A 149 -7.38 9.11 12.54
CA GLY A 149 -7.99 9.56 11.29
C GLY A 149 -7.46 10.95 10.90
N ILE A 150 -6.89 11.08 9.69
CA ILE A 150 -6.51 12.36 9.11
C ILE A 150 -7.28 12.60 7.81
N GLU A 151 -7.92 13.77 7.71
CA GLU A 151 -8.62 14.18 6.51
C GLU A 151 -7.63 14.44 5.37
N ILE A 152 -7.92 13.89 4.19
CA ILE A 152 -7.21 14.12 2.95
C ILE A 152 -8.17 14.66 1.90
N PHE A 153 -7.65 15.51 1.02
CA PHE A 153 -8.35 16.02 -0.15
C PHE A 153 -7.76 15.40 -1.41
N ASN A 154 -8.54 15.34 -2.47
CA ASN A 154 -8.06 14.87 -3.77
C ASN A 154 -7.23 15.93 -4.53
N CYS A 155 -6.73 16.94 -3.83
CA CYS A 155 -5.86 17.97 -4.37
C CYS A 155 -4.84 18.42 -3.34
N THR A 156 -3.78 19.05 -3.85
CA THR A 156 -2.78 19.76 -3.07
C THR A 156 -2.64 21.15 -3.68
N ASP A 157 -3.15 22.17 -3.00
CA ASP A 157 -3.17 23.56 -3.49
C ASP A 157 -2.44 24.52 -2.53
N TYR A 158 -2.62 25.84 -2.64
CA TYR A 158 -2.07 26.80 -1.66
C TYR A 158 -2.88 26.90 -0.36
N VAL A 159 -4.08 26.34 -0.31
CA VAL A 159 -4.88 26.27 0.92
C VAL A 159 -4.22 25.27 1.86
N SER A 160 -3.91 25.74 3.08
CA SER A 160 -3.11 24.98 4.03
C SER A 160 -3.71 23.64 4.45
N ALA A 161 -5.02 23.44 4.25
CA ALA A 161 -5.76 22.23 4.62
C ALA A 161 -5.92 21.23 3.45
N HIS A 162 -5.82 21.66 2.19
CA HIS A 162 -6.01 20.75 1.06
C HIS A 162 -4.70 20.06 0.72
N GLY A 163 -4.60 18.78 1.10
CA GLY A 163 -3.46 17.92 0.77
C GLY A 163 -3.91 16.51 0.48
N SER A 164 -3.33 15.93 -0.57
CA SER A 164 -3.58 14.55 -1.01
C SER A 164 -2.52 13.56 -0.55
N SER A 165 -1.65 13.96 0.38
CA SER A 165 -0.54 13.13 0.85
C SER A 165 -0.32 13.19 2.36
N VAL A 166 0.20 12.09 2.92
CA VAL A 166 0.53 11.96 4.35
C VAL A 166 1.92 11.35 4.53
N LEU A 167 2.59 11.77 5.59
CA LEU A 167 3.94 11.36 5.96
C LEU A 167 3.91 10.44 7.19
N ILE A 168 4.66 9.34 7.08
CA ILE A 168 5.09 8.49 8.19
C ILE A 168 6.57 8.80 8.44
N LYS A 169 6.93 9.19 9.67
CA LYS A 169 8.29 9.58 10.00
C LYS A 169 9.15 8.34 10.27
N PRO A 170 10.47 8.40 10.01
CA PRO A 170 11.39 7.29 10.26
C PRO A 170 11.34 6.77 11.71
N ALA A 171 11.16 7.69 12.67
CA ALA A 171 11.14 7.36 14.09
C ALA A 171 9.94 6.50 14.51
N ASP A 172 8.86 6.50 13.73
CA ASP A 172 7.66 5.72 13.98
C ASP A 172 7.79 4.28 13.44
N LEU A 173 8.87 3.99 12.71
CA LEU A 173 9.19 2.68 12.14
C LEU A 173 10.44 2.13 12.85
N THR A 174 10.23 1.55 14.02
CA THR A 174 11.27 1.02 14.92
C THR A 174 11.95 -0.24 14.40
N SER A 175 11.24 -1.04 13.60
CA SER A 175 11.74 -2.28 13.04
C SER A 175 12.75 -2.04 11.92
N PRO A 176 13.83 -2.84 11.79
CA PRO A 176 14.78 -2.74 10.69
C PRO A 176 14.24 -3.29 9.35
N MET A 177 13.06 -3.92 9.34
CA MET A 177 12.45 -4.48 8.14
C MET A 177 11.33 -3.58 7.60
N PRO A 178 11.09 -3.55 6.28
CA PRO A 178 9.93 -2.88 5.72
C PRO A 178 8.63 -3.37 6.36
N SER A 179 7.83 -2.41 6.83
CA SER A 179 6.57 -2.66 7.51
C SER A 179 5.43 -2.73 6.50
N THR A 180 4.64 -3.79 6.53
CA THR A 180 3.42 -3.91 5.72
C THR A 180 2.35 -2.96 6.23
N LEU A 181 1.74 -2.19 5.33
CA LEU A 181 0.73 -1.21 5.69
C LEU A 181 -0.68 -1.77 5.54
N ARG A 182 -1.54 -1.41 6.50
CA ARG A 182 -2.99 -1.52 6.41
C ARG A 182 -3.58 -0.11 6.28
N VAL A 183 -4.34 0.10 5.23
CA VAL A 183 -5.07 1.33 4.92
C VAL A 183 -6.53 1.13 5.32
N ASP A 184 -7.09 2.07 6.06
CA ASP A 184 -8.52 2.24 6.29
C ASP A 184 -8.88 3.66 5.82
N LEU A 185 -9.66 3.76 4.74
CA LEU A 185 -10.04 5.00 4.10
C LEU A 185 -11.56 5.14 4.13
N GLU A 186 -12.07 6.11 4.86
CA GLU A 186 -13.49 6.45 4.92
C GLU A 186 -13.81 7.49 3.85
N ASN A 187 -14.80 7.23 2.99
CA ASN A 187 -15.31 8.26 2.10
C ASN A 187 -16.15 9.25 2.91
N THR A 188 -15.65 10.48 3.13
CA THR A 188 -16.38 11.52 3.88
C THR A 188 -17.13 12.48 2.96
N PHE A 189 -16.89 12.40 1.64
CA PHE A 189 -17.54 13.28 0.69
C PHE A 189 -19.04 12.98 0.58
N ALA A 190 -19.87 14.00 0.81
CA ALA A 190 -21.31 13.84 1.02
C ALA A 190 -22.10 13.55 -0.27
N THR A 191 -21.63 14.09 -1.39
CA THR A 191 -22.24 13.88 -2.72
C THR A 191 -21.40 12.91 -3.52
N ASP A 192 -22.01 12.18 -4.45
CA ASP A 192 -21.35 11.18 -5.28
C ASP A 192 -20.68 10.03 -4.50
N GLN A 193 -20.19 9.06 -5.24
CA GLN A 193 -19.66 7.83 -4.71
C GLN A 193 -18.20 7.66 -5.14
N LEU A 194 -17.35 7.31 -4.19
CA LEU A 194 -15.95 6.97 -4.46
C LEU A 194 -15.90 5.61 -5.16
N LYS A 195 -15.12 5.49 -6.25
CA LYS A 195 -14.99 4.24 -7.02
C LYS A 195 -13.55 3.77 -7.12
N ASP A 196 -12.66 4.57 -7.71
CA ASP A 196 -11.25 4.17 -7.86
C ASP A 196 -10.39 4.84 -6.79
N ILE A 197 -9.41 4.10 -6.27
CA ILE A 197 -8.44 4.59 -5.28
C ILE A 197 -7.04 4.25 -5.75
N PHE A 198 -6.17 5.25 -5.87
CA PHE A 198 -4.78 5.07 -6.24
C PHE A 198 -3.90 5.48 -5.07
N ILE A 199 -2.99 4.58 -4.67
CA ILE A 199 -2.07 4.82 -3.55
C ILE A 199 -0.64 4.69 -4.06
N GLY A 200 0.13 5.76 -3.92
CA GLY A 200 1.54 5.84 -4.27
C GLY A 200 2.38 5.99 -3.01
N SER A 201 3.62 5.51 -3.05
CA SER A 201 4.55 5.67 -1.94
C SER A 201 5.90 6.14 -2.43
N TYR A 202 6.44 7.11 -1.72
CA TYR A 202 7.77 7.65 -1.91
C TYR A 202 8.57 7.52 -0.62
N HIS A 203 9.80 7.03 -0.74
CA HIS A 203 10.72 6.92 0.40
C HIS A 203 11.96 7.74 0.19
N HIS A 204 12.30 8.56 1.19
CA HIS A 204 13.53 9.33 1.13
C HIS A 204 14.15 9.50 2.52
N PRO A 205 15.48 9.42 2.67
CA PRO A 205 16.14 9.46 3.98
C PRO A 205 15.95 10.78 4.73
N THR A 206 15.85 11.91 4.02
CA THR A 206 15.85 13.26 4.65
C THR A 206 14.67 14.13 4.25
N TYR A 207 14.35 14.22 2.95
CA TYR A 207 13.18 14.94 2.45
C TYR A 207 11.87 14.39 3.00
N ASP A 208 11.05 15.30 3.53
CA ASP A 208 9.75 15.05 4.14
C ASP A 208 8.64 15.90 3.51
N GLY A 209 8.95 16.73 2.51
CA GLY A 209 8.01 17.59 1.78
C GLY A 209 7.14 16.85 0.78
N GLU A 210 6.30 17.59 0.07
CA GLU A 210 5.41 17.09 -1.00
C GLU A 210 5.44 17.94 -2.28
N ASP A 211 6.05 19.12 -2.23
CA ASP A 211 6.01 20.16 -3.27
C ASP A 211 6.60 19.69 -4.61
N ILE A 212 7.65 18.86 -4.59
CA ILE A 212 8.32 18.39 -5.81
C ILE A 212 7.46 17.46 -6.68
N PHE A 213 6.33 16.97 -6.16
CA PHE A 213 5.46 16.03 -6.87
C PHE A 213 4.29 16.70 -7.58
N PHE A 214 3.97 17.95 -7.27
CA PHE A 214 2.80 18.65 -7.79
C PHE A 214 3.23 19.83 -8.64
N HIS A 215 2.90 19.79 -9.93
CA HIS A 215 3.15 20.88 -10.86
C HIS A 215 1.82 21.44 -11.36
N ASN A 216 1.44 22.60 -10.86
CA ASN A 216 0.13 23.20 -11.11
C ASN A 216 0.17 24.08 -12.38
N ALA A 217 -0.98 24.56 -12.86
CA ALA A 217 -1.10 25.34 -14.09
C ALA A 217 -0.05 26.47 -14.28
N PRO A 218 0.36 27.23 -13.24
CA PRO A 218 1.41 28.23 -13.37
C PRO A 218 2.81 27.68 -13.70
N ASP A 219 3.10 26.43 -13.32
CA ASP A 219 4.41 25.79 -13.48
C ASP A 219 4.65 25.29 -14.90
N PHE A 220 3.58 25.13 -15.68
CA PHE A 220 3.69 24.79 -17.09
C PHE A 220 4.23 25.98 -17.90
N SER A 221 4.89 25.66 -19.01
CA SER A 221 5.11 26.54 -20.14
C SER A 221 4.10 26.21 -21.27
N GLY A 222 3.96 27.11 -22.25
CA GLY A 222 2.99 26.96 -23.34
C GLY A 222 1.54 27.26 -22.91
N GLY A 223 0.59 27.17 -23.84
CA GLY A 223 -0.83 27.41 -23.57
C GLY A 223 -1.17 28.84 -23.12
N THR A 224 -2.39 29.03 -22.61
CA THR A 224 -2.86 30.27 -22.00
C THR A 224 -3.45 29.96 -20.63
N GLN A 225 -3.02 30.69 -19.59
CA GLN A 225 -3.49 30.50 -18.22
C GLN A 225 -4.79 31.27 -17.96
N TYR A 226 -5.72 30.64 -17.26
CA TYR A 226 -6.98 31.21 -16.83
C TYR A 226 -7.16 31.00 -15.32
N ALA A 227 -7.77 31.97 -14.65
CA ALA A 227 -8.11 31.87 -13.24
C ALA A 227 -9.52 31.28 -13.08
N ASP A 228 -9.67 30.28 -12.22
CA ASP A 228 -10.95 29.70 -11.82
C ASP A 228 -10.80 29.02 -10.45
N VAL A 229 -11.61 29.42 -9.47
CA VAL A 229 -11.55 28.89 -8.09
C VAL A 229 -11.79 27.38 -7.99
N ASN A 230 -12.43 26.79 -8.99
CA ASN A 230 -12.71 25.36 -9.03
C ASN A 230 -11.50 24.55 -9.53
N ALA A 231 -10.52 25.19 -10.19
CA ALA A 231 -9.29 24.53 -10.62
C ALA A 231 -8.36 24.27 -9.44
N ILE A 232 -7.51 23.24 -9.53
CA ILE A 232 -6.44 23.04 -8.54
C ILE A 232 -5.56 24.29 -8.53
N ASN A 233 -5.36 24.86 -7.35
CA ASN A 233 -4.58 26.07 -7.17
C ASN A 233 -5.13 27.33 -7.85
N ASP A 234 -6.44 27.36 -8.12
CA ASP A 234 -7.22 28.47 -8.69
C ASP A 234 -6.86 28.85 -10.14
N TYR A 235 -6.07 28.03 -10.83
CA TYR A 235 -5.71 28.24 -12.23
C TYR A 235 -5.76 26.95 -13.03
N TYR A 236 -6.23 27.05 -14.27
CA TYR A 236 -6.00 26.03 -15.28
C TYR A 236 -5.28 26.65 -16.48
N ARG A 237 -4.65 25.80 -17.29
CA ARG A 237 -3.97 26.20 -18.51
C ARG A 237 -4.62 25.52 -19.70
N ARG A 238 -5.07 26.34 -20.64
CA ARG A 238 -5.67 25.90 -21.89
C ARG A 238 -4.58 25.73 -22.95
N PHE A 239 -4.44 24.53 -23.47
CA PHE A 239 -3.63 24.24 -24.64
C PHE A 239 -4.55 24.16 -25.87
N SER A 240 -4.21 24.90 -26.93
CA SER A 240 -4.95 24.90 -28.19
C SER A 240 -4.02 24.57 -29.35
N TRP A 241 -4.35 23.56 -30.16
CA TRP A 241 -3.55 23.17 -31.32
C TRP A 241 -4.42 22.57 -32.43
N SER A 242 -3.98 22.71 -33.68
CA SER A 242 -4.69 22.19 -34.86
C SER A 242 -3.92 21.10 -35.60
N ALA A 243 -2.61 20.96 -35.35
CA ALA A 243 -1.78 19.96 -36.01
C ALA A 243 -2.21 18.52 -35.62
N ALA A 244 -2.24 17.62 -36.61
CA ALA A 244 -2.49 16.20 -36.42
C ALA A 244 -1.21 15.42 -36.03
N ALA A 245 -0.03 15.99 -36.32
CA ALA A 245 1.24 15.42 -35.90
C ALA A 245 1.47 15.59 -34.38
N TRP A 246 2.38 14.79 -33.83
CA TRP A 246 2.85 14.95 -32.46
C TRP A 246 3.33 16.38 -32.21
N THR A 247 2.64 17.08 -31.32
CA THR A 247 2.85 18.50 -31.02
C THR A 247 3.14 18.65 -29.53
N ALA A 248 4.20 19.38 -29.18
CA ALA A 248 4.46 19.76 -27.79
C ALA A 248 3.41 20.78 -27.35
N LEU A 249 2.68 20.48 -26.27
CA LEU A 249 1.66 21.38 -25.72
C LEU A 249 2.28 22.34 -24.71
N GLY A 250 3.05 21.79 -23.78
CA GLY A 250 3.68 22.51 -22.69
C GLY A 250 4.73 21.68 -21.99
N ALA A 251 5.55 22.33 -21.17
CA ALA A 251 6.61 21.68 -20.41
C ALA A 251 6.66 22.18 -18.96
N VAL A 252 7.02 21.28 -18.06
CA VAL A 252 7.36 21.58 -16.66
C VAL A 252 8.86 21.39 -16.48
N SER A 253 9.54 22.39 -15.96
CA SER A 253 10.98 22.32 -15.69
C SER A 253 11.25 21.76 -14.29
N LEU A 254 12.05 20.70 -14.23
CA LEU A 254 12.59 20.12 -13.01
C LEU A 254 14.00 20.64 -12.79
N ASP A 255 14.22 21.38 -11.71
CA ASP A 255 15.56 21.85 -11.36
C ASP A 255 16.48 20.71 -10.88
N LEU A 256 17.77 20.99 -10.79
CA LEU A 256 18.78 20.01 -10.40
C LEU A 256 18.56 19.44 -8.99
N SER A 257 18.00 20.22 -8.07
CA SER A 257 17.63 19.77 -6.71
C SER A 257 16.47 18.79 -6.75
N THR A 258 15.44 19.10 -7.53
CA THR A 258 14.25 18.28 -7.73
C THR A 258 14.61 16.96 -8.37
N VAL A 259 15.39 16.97 -9.46
CA VAL A 259 15.88 15.74 -10.08
C VAL A 259 16.75 14.93 -9.10
N GLY A 260 17.53 15.62 -8.25
CA GLY A 260 18.32 15.01 -7.19
C GLY A 260 17.47 14.30 -6.13
N LEU A 261 16.34 14.91 -5.73
CA LEU A 261 15.38 14.33 -4.79
C LEU A 261 14.60 13.17 -5.41
N LEU A 262 14.17 13.30 -6.67
CA LEU A 262 13.42 12.26 -7.37
C LEU A 262 14.26 10.98 -7.62
N ALA A 263 15.59 11.09 -7.56
CA ALA A 263 16.58 10.05 -7.26
C ALA A 263 16.40 8.67 -7.94
N ASP A 264 16.09 8.62 -9.25
CA ASP A 264 15.95 7.37 -10.03
C ASP A 264 14.80 6.47 -9.54
N HIS A 265 13.82 7.05 -8.86
CA HIS A 265 12.57 6.38 -8.55
C HIS A 265 11.65 6.39 -9.76
N ASN A 266 10.72 5.45 -9.78
CA ASN A 266 9.71 5.37 -10.83
C ASN A 266 8.49 6.22 -10.46
N TYR A 267 8.06 7.05 -11.40
CA TYR A 267 6.88 7.89 -11.28
C TYR A 267 5.92 7.57 -12.40
N ARG A 268 4.62 7.55 -12.08
CA ARG A 268 3.56 7.55 -13.07
C ARG A 268 3.01 8.96 -13.18
N PRO A 269 3.28 9.70 -14.27
CA PRO A 269 2.71 11.02 -14.40
C PRO A 269 1.18 10.93 -14.47
N PHE A 270 0.53 11.70 -13.62
CA PHE A 270 -0.90 11.88 -13.56
C PHE A 270 -1.22 13.29 -14.01
N VAL A 271 -2.00 13.43 -15.08
CA VAL A 271 -2.48 14.72 -15.57
C VAL A 271 -3.92 14.86 -15.12
N HIS A 272 -4.19 15.85 -14.27
CA HIS A 272 -5.55 16.27 -13.95
C HIS A 272 -6.02 17.28 -15.00
N LEU A 273 -7.21 17.06 -15.53
CA LEU A 273 -7.89 17.98 -16.43
C LEU A 273 -8.91 18.77 -15.62
N PHE A 274 -8.90 20.08 -15.78
CA PHE A 274 -9.92 20.91 -15.17
C PHE A 274 -11.32 20.60 -15.73
N ASN A 275 -11.39 20.22 -17.01
CA ASN A 275 -12.61 19.74 -17.67
C ASN A 275 -12.29 18.48 -18.48
N SER A 276 -13.17 17.48 -18.43
CA SER A 276 -13.14 16.37 -19.39
C SER A 276 -13.23 16.92 -20.81
N HIS A 277 -12.46 16.33 -21.73
CA HIS A 277 -12.46 16.75 -23.13
C HIS A 277 -13.50 15.97 -23.94
N ALA A 278 -13.96 16.54 -25.06
CA ALA A 278 -14.90 15.86 -25.96
C ALA A 278 -14.23 15.00 -27.06
N HIS A 279 -12.89 14.97 -27.10
CA HIS A 279 -12.14 14.39 -28.22
C HIS A 279 -12.04 12.86 -28.13
N THR A 280 -12.41 12.16 -29.21
CA THR A 280 -12.45 10.68 -29.24
C THR A 280 -11.21 10.03 -29.87
N ASP A 281 -10.26 10.81 -30.39
CA ASP A 281 -9.05 10.36 -31.10
C ASP A 281 -7.77 11.02 -30.54
N LEU A 282 -7.79 11.37 -29.25
CA LEU A 282 -6.70 12.07 -28.58
C LEU A 282 -5.71 11.09 -27.97
N TYR A 283 -4.42 11.33 -28.21
CA TYR A 283 -3.33 10.55 -27.62
C TYR A 283 -2.29 11.46 -26.98
N PHE A 284 -1.83 11.10 -25.78
CA PHE A 284 -0.75 11.78 -25.08
C PHE A 284 0.48 10.90 -24.91
N LYS A 285 1.64 11.54 -24.81
CA LYS A 285 2.89 10.95 -24.32
C LYS A 285 3.72 12.01 -23.64
N LEU A 286 4.69 11.59 -22.85
CA LEU A 286 5.60 12.48 -22.15
C LEU A 286 7.02 12.28 -22.65
N HIS A 287 7.73 13.39 -22.87
CA HIS A 287 9.16 13.39 -23.14
C HIS A 287 9.93 13.98 -21.97
N LEU A 288 11.04 13.34 -21.59
CA LEU A 288 12.06 13.97 -20.76
C LEU A 288 13.11 14.57 -21.68
N GLN A 289 13.33 15.87 -21.55
CA GLN A 289 14.25 16.63 -22.41
C GLN A 289 15.32 17.35 -21.59
N ARG A 290 16.44 17.62 -22.24
CA ARG A 290 17.45 18.57 -21.79
C ARG A 290 17.68 19.56 -22.92
N GLY A 291 17.11 20.76 -22.78
CA GLY A 291 17.03 21.69 -23.90
C GLY A 291 16.27 21.04 -25.07
N SER A 292 16.85 21.03 -26.27
CA SER A 292 16.23 20.41 -27.45
C SER A 292 16.43 18.90 -27.56
N SER A 293 17.28 18.30 -26.72
CA SER A 293 17.59 16.87 -26.78
C SER A 293 16.59 16.05 -25.99
N THR A 294 15.88 15.14 -26.65
CA THR A 294 15.01 14.16 -25.98
C THR A 294 15.85 13.02 -25.43
N ILE A 295 15.78 12.82 -24.12
CA ILE A 295 16.52 11.76 -23.40
C ILE A 295 15.64 10.52 -23.27
N TYR A 296 14.35 10.71 -23.07
CA TYR A 296 13.38 9.62 -22.97
C TYR A 296 12.04 10.08 -23.56
N ALA A 297 11.35 9.14 -24.20
CA ALA A 297 10.00 9.31 -24.72
C ALA A 297 9.15 8.14 -24.25
N SER A 298 8.04 8.44 -23.58
CA SER A 298 7.09 7.41 -23.15
C SER A 298 6.33 6.83 -24.34
N GLU A 299 5.72 5.67 -24.12
CA GLU A 299 4.65 5.17 -25.00
C GLU A 299 3.47 6.15 -25.02
N SER A 300 2.68 6.08 -26.09
CA SER A 300 1.46 6.89 -26.21
C SER A 300 0.28 6.23 -25.51
N VAL A 301 -0.54 7.04 -24.85
CA VAL A 301 -1.77 6.62 -24.17
C VAL A 301 -2.95 7.30 -24.84
N TYR A 302 -4.01 6.52 -25.08
CA TYR A 302 -5.29 7.05 -25.51
C TYR A 302 -5.96 7.81 -24.36
N CYS A 303 -6.44 9.01 -24.63
CA CYS A 303 -7.15 9.84 -23.67
C CYS A 303 -8.65 9.63 -23.87
N ASP A 304 -9.27 8.90 -22.95
CA ASP A 304 -10.70 8.63 -23.01
C ASP A 304 -11.49 9.89 -22.59
N PRO A 305 -12.40 10.41 -23.43
CA PRO A 305 -13.17 11.62 -23.13
C PRO A 305 -14.09 11.50 -21.91
N ASN A 306 -14.35 10.28 -21.41
CA ASN A 306 -15.14 10.06 -20.20
C ASN A 306 -14.33 10.21 -18.91
N TYR A 307 -13.04 10.56 -19.00
CA TYR A 307 -12.16 10.79 -17.86
C TYR A 307 -11.72 12.26 -17.86
N ASP A 308 -11.68 12.87 -16.67
CA ASP A 308 -11.03 14.16 -16.46
C ASP A 308 -9.57 14.00 -15.99
N TYR A 309 -9.00 12.80 -16.11
CA TYR A 309 -7.61 12.56 -15.75
C TYR A 309 -6.95 11.54 -16.67
N ILE A 310 -5.62 11.61 -16.77
CA ILE A 310 -4.81 10.67 -17.56
C ILE A 310 -3.64 10.19 -16.72
N PHE A 311 -3.51 8.86 -16.59
CA PHE A 311 -2.25 8.23 -16.16
C PHE A 311 -1.39 7.89 -17.37
N LEU A 312 -0.25 8.58 -17.49
CA LEU A 312 0.75 8.28 -18.51
C LEU A 312 1.59 7.05 -18.10
N PRO A 313 2.38 6.46 -19.02
CA PRO A 313 3.24 5.33 -18.69
C PRO A 313 4.28 5.72 -17.64
N PRO A 314 4.72 4.76 -16.79
CA PRO A 314 5.71 5.03 -15.77
C PRO A 314 7.07 5.37 -16.40
N LEU A 315 7.81 6.26 -15.74
CA LEU A 315 9.17 6.64 -16.12
C LEU A 315 10.03 6.89 -14.88
N ALA A 316 11.33 6.62 -15.00
CA ALA A 316 12.32 6.94 -13.98
C ALA A 316 12.84 8.38 -14.17
N ILE A 317 13.07 9.10 -13.08
CA ILE A 317 13.64 10.45 -13.10
C ILE A 317 14.89 10.49 -12.21
N PRO A 318 16.11 10.62 -12.76
CA PRO A 318 16.45 10.57 -14.20
C PRO A 318 16.16 9.19 -14.82
N PRO A 319 16.10 9.05 -16.16
CA PRO A 319 15.67 7.80 -16.82
C PRO A 319 16.70 6.67 -16.78
N ASN A 320 17.91 6.92 -16.27
CA ASN A 320 18.97 5.93 -16.08
C ASN A 320 19.73 6.24 -14.80
N GLN A 321 20.30 5.19 -14.20
CA GLN A 321 21.20 5.33 -13.06
C GLN A 321 22.36 6.28 -13.39
N VAL A 322 22.52 7.28 -12.53
CA VAL A 322 23.66 8.20 -12.53
C VAL A 322 24.67 7.77 -11.45
N LEU A 323 25.94 8.14 -11.61
CA LEU A 323 27.01 7.80 -10.65
C LEU A 323 26.81 8.43 -9.26
N ARG A 324 25.96 9.46 -9.14
CA ARG A 324 25.65 10.19 -7.88
C ARG A 324 26.85 10.82 -7.17
N GLU A 325 27.96 11.02 -7.86
CA GLU A 325 29.11 11.78 -7.34
C GLU A 325 28.86 13.30 -7.32
N VAL A 326 27.91 13.76 -8.14
CA VAL A 326 27.47 15.16 -8.26
C VAL A 326 25.97 15.19 -8.56
N TYR A 327 25.34 16.36 -8.33
CA TYR A 327 23.91 16.54 -8.63
C TYR A 327 23.60 16.24 -10.10
N PRO A 328 22.48 15.54 -10.39
CA PRO A 328 22.00 15.38 -11.75
C PRO A 328 21.62 16.74 -12.35
N HIS A 329 21.71 16.85 -13.67
CA HIS A 329 21.31 18.07 -14.37
C HIS A 329 19.78 18.25 -14.35
N SER A 330 19.31 19.49 -14.51
CA SER A 330 17.89 19.80 -14.72
C SER A 330 17.33 19.10 -15.97
N LEU A 331 16.03 18.81 -15.92
CA LEU A 331 15.28 18.11 -16.97
C LEU A 331 13.94 18.80 -17.19
N ASP A 332 13.43 18.76 -18.41
CA ASP A 332 12.09 19.25 -18.75
C ASP A 332 11.15 18.07 -19.04
N LEU A 333 10.00 18.03 -18.36
CA LEU A 333 8.90 17.12 -18.64
C LEU A 333 7.98 17.78 -19.68
N VAL A 334 7.99 17.29 -20.91
CA VAL A 334 7.22 17.89 -22.01
C VAL A 334 6.03 17.01 -22.39
N LEU A 335 4.82 17.58 -22.31
CA LEU A 335 3.58 16.92 -22.71
C LEU A 335 3.40 17.05 -24.23
N TYR A 336 3.29 15.92 -24.91
CA TYR A 336 2.99 15.85 -26.33
C TYR A 336 1.61 15.30 -26.58
N ALA A 337 0.93 15.85 -27.58
CA ALA A 337 -0.37 15.38 -28.04
C ALA A 337 -0.37 15.06 -29.54
N SER A 338 -1.18 14.08 -29.91
CA SER A 338 -1.47 13.71 -31.30
C SER A 338 -2.96 13.44 -31.46
N LYS A 339 -3.47 13.73 -32.66
CA LYS A 339 -4.87 13.51 -33.05
C LYS A 339 -4.96 13.21 -34.54
N THR A 340 -5.98 12.51 -34.97
CA THR A 340 -6.18 12.18 -36.39
C THR A 340 -6.96 13.26 -37.13
N SER A 341 -7.83 13.99 -36.42
CA SER A 341 -8.60 15.11 -36.96
C SER A 341 -7.73 16.34 -37.23
N ALA A 342 -8.08 17.13 -38.25
CA ALA A 342 -7.48 18.44 -38.51
C ALA A 342 -8.16 19.60 -37.75
N ALA A 343 -9.23 19.33 -36.98
CA ALA A 343 -9.95 20.35 -36.22
C ALA A 343 -9.11 20.94 -35.08
N ALA A 344 -9.38 22.18 -34.65
CA ALA A 344 -8.70 22.77 -33.50
C ALA A 344 -9.15 22.06 -32.21
N TYR A 345 -8.19 21.54 -31.45
CA TYR A 345 -8.44 20.88 -30.16
C TYR A 345 -8.07 21.83 -29.04
N GLN A 346 -8.83 21.72 -27.95
CA GLN A 346 -8.58 22.43 -26.70
C GLN A 346 -8.55 21.42 -25.55
N LEU A 347 -7.65 21.67 -24.60
CA LEU A 347 -7.50 20.89 -23.38
C LEU A 347 -7.21 21.84 -22.22
N ASP A 348 -7.92 21.68 -21.12
CA ASP A 348 -7.73 22.46 -19.90
C ASP A 348 -7.06 21.58 -18.84
N VAL A 349 -5.81 21.89 -18.49
CA VAL A 349 -4.99 21.15 -17.52
C VAL A 349 -4.71 22.07 -16.34
N ASP A 350 -4.91 21.59 -15.12
CA ASP A 350 -4.61 22.33 -13.89
C ASP A 350 -3.47 21.71 -13.09
N GLN A 351 -3.18 20.41 -13.24
CA GLN A 351 -2.06 19.76 -12.55
C GLN A 351 -1.41 18.62 -13.35
N LEU A 352 -0.09 18.55 -13.30
CA LEU A 352 0.71 17.34 -13.55
C LEU A 352 1.31 16.90 -12.21
N GLN A 353 0.92 15.72 -11.75
CA GLN A 353 1.49 15.08 -10.57
C GLN A 353 2.46 13.97 -10.95
N LEU A 354 3.63 13.94 -10.33
CA LEU A 354 4.55 12.80 -10.38
C LEU A 354 4.16 11.76 -9.33
N PHE A 355 3.26 10.84 -9.68
CA PHE A 355 2.74 9.85 -8.74
C PHE A 355 3.77 8.75 -8.48
N PRO A 356 4.29 8.58 -7.24
CA PRO A 356 5.41 7.68 -6.98
C PRO A 356 5.00 6.21 -6.95
N LEU A 357 5.87 5.34 -7.45
CA LEU A 357 5.56 3.91 -7.65
C LEU A 357 6.34 2.92 -6.78
N ASP A 358 7.19 3.36 -5.83
CA ASP A 358 8.07 2.45 -5.06
C ASP A 358 7.32 1.27 -4.43
N TYR A 359 6.30 1.57 -3.64
CA TYR A 359 5.31 0.62 -3.14
C TYR A 359 3.94 1.22 -3.39
N SER A 360 3.39 0.95 -4.57
CA SER A 360 2.12 1.51 -5.03
C SER A 360 1.07 0.42 -5.28
N ALA A 361 -0.19 0.76 -5.01
CA ALA A 361 -1.34 -0.11 -5.20
C ALA A 361 -2.52 0.69 -5.74
N PHE A 362 -3.05 0.25 -6.88
CA PHE A 362 -4.15 0.89 -7.59
C PHE A 362 -5.37 -0.02 -7.48
N PHE A 363 -6.49 0.52 -7.02
CA PHE A 363 -7.72 -0.22 -6.80
C PHE A 363 -8.77 0.28 -7.77
N LYS A 364 -9.08 -0.55 -8.76
CA LYS A 364 -10.11 -0.28 -9.76
C LYS A 364 -11.44 -0.80 -9.28
N GLY A 365 -12.36 0.11 -8.97
CA GLY A 365 -13.64 -0.21 -8.35
C GLY A 365 -14.67 -0.68 -9.37
N PHE A 366 -15.40 -1.72 -9.00
CA PHE A 366 -16.68 -2.08 -9.62
C PHE A 366 -17.84 -1.93 -8.62
N PHE A 367 -17.54 -1.51 -7.39
CA PHE A 367 -18.49 -1.15 -6.36
C PHE A 367 -18.29 0.32 -5.99
N ASN A 368 -19.38 1.07 -5.96
CA ASN A 368 -19.35 2.49 -5.63
C ASN A 368 -19.57 2.71 -4.12
N MET A 369 -18.64 3.41 -3.49
CA MET A 369 -18.65 3.71 -2.05
C MET A 369 -19.38 5.03 -1.77
N SER A 370 -20.51 4.96 -1.09
CA SER A 370 -21.21 6.15 -0.57
C SER A 370 -20.48 6.76 0.62
N SER A 371 -20.89 7.96 1.05
CA SER A 371 -20.37 8.60 2.27
C SER A 371 -20.53 7.66 3.49
N GLY A 372 -19.48 7.59 4.33
CA GLY A 372 -19.39 6.72 5.51
C GLY A 372 -19.00 5.27 5.22
N ASN A 373 -18.79 4.89 3.95
CA ASN A 373 -18.23 3.57 3.62
C ASN A 373 -16.70 3.58 3.77
N HIS A 374 -16.15 2.47 4.25
CA HIS A 374 -14.71 2.31 4.47
C HIS A 374 -14.09 1.36 3.46
N PHE A 375 -13.05 1.80 2.77
CA PHE A 375 -12.16 0.93 2.03
C PHE A 375 -11.05 0.45 2.97
N VAL A 376 -10.93 -0.87 3.11
CA VAL A 376 -9.88 -1.49 3.92
C VAL A 376 -8.98 -2.28 3.01
N TYR A 377 -7.67 -2.03 3.10
CA TYR A 377 -6.65 -2.83 2.43
C TYR A 377 -5.56 -3.21 3.42
N ASP A 378 -5.35 -4.51 3.65
CA ASP A 378 -4.31 -5.05 4.52
C ASP A 378 -3.22 -5.72 3.67
N SER A 379 -2.07 -5.06 3.50
CA SER A 379 -0.94 -5.60 2.73
C SER A 379 -0.34 -6.84 3.35
N PHE A 380 -0.46 -7.03 4.67
CA PHE A 380 0.05 -8.23 5.35
C PHE A 380 -0.73 -9.48 4.92
N ARG A 381 -2.05 -9.36 4.82
CA ARG A 381 -2.93 -10.46 4.38
C ARG A 381 -3.15 -10.50 2.87
N ASN A 382 -2.73 -9.44 2.16
CA ASN A 382 -3.05 -9.20 0.75
C ASN A 382 -4.57 -9.27 0.48
N LEU A 383 -5.36 -8.71 1.40
CA LEU A 383 -6.82 -8.64 1.29
C LEU A 383 -7.25 -7.18 1.21
N HIS A 384 -8.27 -6.92 0.40
CA HIS A 384 -8.97 -5.64 0.37
C HIS A 384 -10.47 -5.87 0.27
N ASN A 385 -11.23 -4.98 0.89
CA ASN A 385 -12.68 -5.02 0.92
C ASN A 385 -13.24 -3.63 1.20
N VAL A 386 -14.54 -3.48 0.98
CA VAL A 386 -15.29 -2.34 1.48
C VAL A 386 -16.19 -2.80 2.61
N ARG A 387 -16.15 -2.05 3.72
CA ARG A 387 -17.12 -2.10 4.80
C ARG A 387 -18.19 -1.06 4.54
N TYR A 388 -19.44 -1.50 4.52
CA TYR A 388 -20.58 -0.65 4.23
C TYR A 388 -21.77 -1.05 5.10
N SER A 389 -22.79 -0.21 5.13
CA SER A 389 -24.01 -0.31 5.94
C SER A 389 -23.80 -0.18 7.45
N ILE A 390 -24.87 0.16 8.17
CA ILE A 390 -24.89 0.26 9.63
C ILE A 390 -24.51 -1.07 10.31
N ALA A 391 -24.77 -2.19 9.64
CA ALA A 391 -24.44 -3.52 10.15
C ALA A 391 -22.95 -3.90 9.98
N GLY A 392 -22.15 -3.09 9.28
CA GLY A 392 -20.72 -3.35 9.06
C GLY A 392 -20.45 -4.53 8.11
N SER A 393 -21.29 -4.71 7.10
CA SER A 393 -21.12 -5.77 6.09
C SER A 393 -19.86 -5.53 5.26
N GLU A 394 -19.20 -6.61 4.84
CA GLU A 394 -18.01 -6.57 4.00
C GLU A 394 -18.31 -7.10 2.59
N THR A 395 -17.79 -6.44 1.56
CA THR A 395 -17.89 -6.91 0.17
C THR A 395 -16.58 -6.74 -0.58
N VAL A 396 -16.38 -7.59 -1.60
CA VAL A 396 -15.32 -7.40 -2.60
C VAL A 396 -15.77 -6.27 -3.52
N SER A 397 -14.91 -5.27 -3.68
CA SER A 397 -15.28 -3.99 -4.31
C SER A 397 -14.34 -3.54 -5.42
N HIS A 398 -13.10 -4.00 -5.40
CA HIS A 398 -12.05 -3.51 -6.30
C HIS A 398 -11.21 -4.65 -6.88
N ILE A 399 -10.55 -4.38 -8.00
CA ILE A 399 -9.44 -5.16 -8.53
C ILE A 399 -8.15 -4.41 -8.21
N LYS A 400 -7.26 -5.05 -7.46
CA LYS A 400 -5.94 -4.49 -7.14
C LYS A 400 -4.99 -4.68 -8.33
N GLN A 401 -4.28 -3.61 -8.67
CA GLN A 401 -3.17 -3.57 -9.60
C GLN A 401 -1.94 -3.00 -8.86
N GLY A 402 -0.74 -3.51 -9.16
CA GLY A 402 0.49 -3.08 -8.49
C GLY A 402 0.91 -3.96 -7.30
N GLY A 403 1.83 -3.44 -6.49
CA GLY A 403 2.52 -4.17 -5.42
C GLY A 403 1.85 -4.07 -4.05
N PRO A 404 2.47 -4.64 -3.00
CA PRO A 404 2.07 -4.36 -1.62
C PRO A 404 2.44 -2.93 -1.23
N LEU A 405 1.72 -2.35 -0.26
CA LEU A 405 2.09 -1.07 0.33
C LEU A 405 2.99 -1.36 1.54
N LEU A 406 4.23 -0.89 1.48
CA LEU A 406 5.20 -1.04 2.56
C LEU A 406 5.74 0.33 2.96
N ALA A 407 6.06 0.50 4.24
CA ALA A 407 6.87 1.62 4.71
C ALA A 407 8.31 1.18 4.96
N ARG A 408 9.27 2.01 4.57
CA ARG A 408 10.71 1.72 4.74
C ARG A 408 11.21 2.31 6.06
N PRO A 409 11.84 1.50 6.92
CA PRO A 409 12.42 2.02 8.16
C PRO A 409 13.65 2.87 7.88
N GLY A 410 13.92 3.83 8.78
CA GLY A 410 15.03 4.77 8.65
C GLY A 410 14.86 5.81 7.53
N MET A 411 13.68 5.89 6.89
CA MET A 411 13.36 6.85 5.85
C MET A 411 11.98 7.47 6.08
N ASN A 412 11.79 8.70 5.63
CA ASN A 412 10.46 9.29 5.49
C ASN A 412 9.69 8.48 4.45
N THR A 413 8.48 8.07 4.79
CA THR A 413 7.56 7.44 3.84
C THR A 413 6.38 8.35 3.62
N ARG A 414 6.25 8.93 2.42
CA ARG A 414 5.09 9.74 2.05
C ARG A 414 4.15 8.92 1.16
N LEU A 415 2.89 8.86 1.54
CA LEU A 415 1.83 8.20 0.81
C LEU A 415 0.99 9.25 0.07
N PHE A 416 0.71 9.00 -1.21
CA PHE A 416 -0.09 9.86 -2.07
C PHE A 416 -1.38 9.16 -2.44
N PHE A 417 -2.47 9.91 -2.43
CA PHE A 417 -3.81 9.40 -2.71
C PHE A 417 -4.42 10.17 -3.88
N ILE A 418 -4.97 9.42 -4.83
CA ILE A 418 -5.89 9.95 -5.84
C ILE A 418 -7.16 9.13 -5.75
N MET A 419 -8.30 9.81 -5.82
CA MET A 419 -9.64 9.25 -5.70
C MET A 419 -10.45 9.63 -6.94
N ALA A 420 -11.10 8.68 -7.58
CA ALA A 420 -12.04 8.98 -8.67
C ALA A 420 -13.45 8.47 -8.35
N ASN A 421 -14.45 9.24 -8.76
CA ASN A 421 -15.85 8.94 -8.50
C ASN A 421 -16.42 7.88 -9.48
N GLN A 422 -17.73 7.60 -9.38
CA GLN A 422 -18.40 6.66 -10.29
C GLN A 422 -18.33 7.08 -11.77
N ASP A 423 -18.28 8.37 -12.04
CA ASP A 423 -18.27 9.00 -13.37
C ASP A 423 -16.85 9.20 -13.93
N ASN A 424 -15.84 8.61 -13.27
CA ASN A 424 -14.41 8.72 -13.61
C ASN A 424 -13.85 10.14 -13.51
N THR A 425 -14.38 10.94 -12.59
CA THR A 425 -13.94 12.29 -12.27
C THR A 425 -13.03 12.27 -11.05
N ALA A 426 -11.86 12.92 -11.11
CA ALA A 426 -10.93 13.10 -10.00
C ALA A 426 -11.17 14.44 -9.27
N GLU A 427 -12.39 14.66 -8.80
CA GLU A 427 -12.84 15.94 -8.22
C GLU A 427 -11.91 16.50 -7.13
N LYS A 428 -11.41 17.73 -7.32
CA LYS A 428 -10.52 18.49 -6.40
C LYS A 428 -10.96 18.41 -4.93
N LEU A 429 -12.24 18.65 -4.65
CA LEU A 429 -12.77 18.81 -3.29
C LEU A 429 -13.22 17.49 -2.66
N ARG A 430 -13.01 16.35 -3.32
CA ARG A 430 -13.34 15.05 -2.73
C ARG A 430 -12.49 14.80 -1.49
N THR A 431 -13.16 14.44 -0.40
CA THR A 431 -12.55 14.22 0.91
C THR A 431 -12.64 12.75 1.34
N ALA A 432 -11.65 12.33 2.11
CA ALA A 432 -11.67 11.06 2.82
C ALA A 432 -10.96 11.19 4.16
N ASP A 433 -11.32 10.36 5.13
CA ASP A 433 -10.56 10.22 6.38
C ASP A 433 -9.68 8.98 6.32
N LEU A 434 -8.43 9.11 6.76
CA LEU A 434 -7.40 8.09 6.57
C LEU A 434 -6.80 7.62 7.89
N ILE A 435 -6.82 6.31 8.10
CA ILE A 435 -6.05 5.64 9.15
C ILE A 435 -5.08 4.66 8.49
N ILE A 436 -3.79 4.81 8.81
CA ILE A 436 -2.76 3.85 8.42
C ILE A 436 -2.31 3.10 9.67
N SER A 437 -2.26 1.78 9.58
CA SER A 437 -1.74 0.91 10.63
C SER A 437 -0.65 -0.01 10.07
N HIS A 438 0.21 -0.52 10.95
CA HIS A 438 1.24 -1.48 10.58
C HIS A 438 1.37 -2.59 11.62
N ARG A 439 2.06 -3.66 11.22
CA ARG A 439 2.60 -4.66 12.13
C ARG A 439 4.11 -4.59 12.01
N GLU A 440 4.80 -4.34 13.11
CA GLU A 440 6.26 -4.35 13.14
C GLU A 440 6.77 -5.72 12.72
N ARG A 441 7.83 -5.76 11.92
CA ARG A 441 8.33 -6.99 11.32
C ARG A 441 9.74 -7.32 11.83
N LEU A 442 9.96 -8.49 12.42
CA LEU A 442 11.27 -8.91 12.93
C LEU A 442 11.74 -10.18 12.22
N LYS A 443 13.02 -10.26 11.85
CA LYS A 443 13.58 -11.49 11.26
C LYS A 443 13.89 -12.54 12.32
N VAL A 444 14.29 -12.08 13.50
CA VAL A 444 14.68 -12.91 14.65
C VAL A 444 14.03 -12.33 15.90
N LEU A 445 13.56 -13.21 16.78
CA LEU A 445 12.94 -12.89 18.07
C LEU A 445 13.93 -13.02 19.23
#